data_AF-A0A7S2CAX1-F1
#
_entry.id   AF-A0A7S2CAX1-F1
#
_cell.length_a   1.000
_cell.length_b   1.000
_cell.length_c   1.000
_cell.angle_alpha   90.00
_cell.angle_beta   90.00
_cell.angle_gamma   90.00
#
_symmetry.space_group_name_H-M   'P 1'
#
loop_
_entity.id
_entity.type
_entity.pdbx_description
1 polymer ?
#
loop_
_entity_poly.entity_id
_entity_poly.type
_entity_poly.pdbx_seq_one_letter_code
_entity_poly.pdbx_strand_id
1 'polypeptide(L)'
;RFPGMTITYALIQMVEKVSERSDKAKIVTKARATKLLVNKSGACVGLCYEKGGMEFQEHGPVILATGGFGADFTQQSLLAQYRPDLMHLPTTNGEHCTGDGIKMGE
;
A
#
# COMPACT_ATOMS: atom_id res chain seq x y z
N ARG A 1 -12.31 -20.56 -11.79
CA ARG A 1 -12.29 -19.25 -11.10
C ARG A 1 -11.63 -19.45 -9.74
N PHE A 2 -10.58 -18.69 -9.42
CA PHE A 2 -9.95 -18.76 -8.10
C PHE A 2 -10.81 -18.00 -7.07
N PRO A 3 -11.14 -18.60 -5.91
CA PRO A 3 -11.98 -17.96 -4.89
C PRO A 3 -11.44 -16.59 -4.46
N GLY A 4 -10.12 -16.48 -4.23
CA GLY A 4 -9.48 -15.23 -3.82
C GLY A 4 -9.69 -14.10 -4.83
N MET A 5 -9.46 -14.35 -6.12
CA MET A 5 -9.72 -13.36 -7.16
C MET A 5 -11.19 -12.92 -7.16
N THR A 6 -12.12 -13.86 -7.03
CA THR A 6 -13.56 -13.55 -7.09
C THR A 6 -13.99 -12.62 -5.95
N ILE A 7 -13.48 -12.85 -4.74
CA ILE A 7 -13.73 -12.00 -3.58
C ILE A 7 -13.14 -10.60 -3.81
N THR A 8 -11.86 -10.52 -4.22
CA THR A 8 -11.20 -9.22 -4.44
C THR A 8 -11.89 -8.41 -5.53
N TYR A 9 -12.26 -9.02 -6.65
CA TYR A 9 -12.99 -8.35 -7.73
C TYR A 9 -14.35 -7.84 -7.27
N ALA A 10 -15.10 -8.65 -6.51
CA ALA A 10 -16.39 -8.21 -5.99
C ALA A 10 -16.24 -7.00 -5.06
N LEU A 11 -15.26 -7.00 -4.15
CA LEU A 11 -15.00 -5.88 -3.25
C LEU A 11 -14.61 -4.61 -4.01
N ILE A 12 -13.70 -4.72 -4.98
CA ILE A 12 -13.27 -3.58 -5.82
C ILE A 12 -14.48 -2.99 -6.56
N GLN A 13 -15.26 -3.82 -7.25
CA GLN A 13 -16.44 -3.37 -8.00
C GLN A 13 -17.48 -2.68 -7.11
N MET A 14 -17.62 -3.13 -5.86
CA MET A 14 -18.54 -2.50 -4.91
C MET A 14 -18.04 -1.14 -4.45
N VAL A 15 -16.75 -1.00 -4.16
CA VAL A 15 -16.16 0.30 -3.78
C VAL A 15 -16.15 1.28 -4.95
N GLU A 16 -15.86 0.82 -6.17
CA GLU A 16 -15.96 1.63 -7.39
C GLU A 16 -17.38 2.21 -7.55
N LYS A 17 -18.41 1.38 -7.42
CA LYS A 17 -19.82 1.84 -7.47
C LYS A 17 -20.15 2.87 -6.40
N VAL A 18 -19.60 2.72 -5.18
CA VAL A 18 -19.79 3.71 -4.10
C VAL A 18 -19.10 5.03 -4.46
N SER A 19 -17.88 4.96 -5.01
CA SER A 19 -17.10 6.13 -5.42
C SER A 19 -17.71 6.88 -6.61
N GLU A 20 -18.41 6.19 -7.52
CA GLU A 20 -19.07 6.80 -8.68
C GLU A 20 -20.39 7.49 -8.32
N ARG A 21 -21.05 7.03 -7.24
CA ARG A 21 -22.45 7.42 -6.92
C ARG A 21 -22.57 8.26 -5.65
N SER A 22 -21.48 8.44 -4.91
CA SER A 22 -21.47 9.21 -3.66
C SER A 22 -20.10 9.80 -3.38
N ASP A 23 -20.06 10.75 -2.45
CA ASP A 23 -18.86 11.39 -1.91
C ASP A 23 -18.21 10.60 -0.76
N LYS A 24 -18.77 9.45 -0.39
CA LYS A 24 -18.29 8.64 0.74
C LYS A 24 -16.95 7.95 0.50
N ALA A 25 -16.55 7.80 -0.77
CA ALA A 25 -15.29 7.18 -1.14
C ALA A 25 -14.73 7.81 -2.42
N LYS A 26 -13.41 7.88 -2.52
CA LYS A 26 -12.69 8.30 -3.71
C LYS A 26 -11.55 7.34 -3.97
N ILE A 27 -11.46 6.83 -5.20
CA ILE A 27 -10.35 5.99 -5.64
C ILE A 27 -9.37 6.85 -6.45
N VAL A 28 -8.11 6.89 -6.03
CA VAL A 28 -7.04 7.57 -6.76
C VAL A 28 -6.02 6.53 -7.20
N THR A 29 -6.01 6.20 -8.50
CA THR A 29 -5.05 5.25 -9.07
C THR A 29 -3.75 5.94 -9.48
N LYS A 30 -2.68 5.14 -9.64
CA LYS A 30 -1.32 5.63 -9.95
C LYS A 30 -0.82 6.68 -8.93
N ALA A 31 -1.26 6.53 -7.69
CA ALA A 31 -0.86 7.34 -6.55
C ALA A 31 -0.04 6.47 -5.59
N ARG A 32 1.23 6.79 -5.43
CA ARG A 32 2.14 6.06 -4.53
C ARG A 32 2.26 6.84 -3.23
N ALA A 33 1.76 6.30 -2.13
CA ALA A 33 2.00 6.90 -0.81
C ALA A 33 3.50 6.88 -0.49
N THR A 34 4.05 7.99 -0.01
CA THR A 34 5.50 8.17 0.17
C THR A 34 5.90 8.51 1.60
N LYS A 35 5.02 9.14 2.38
CA LYS A 35 5.36 9.65 3.70
C LYS A 35 4.13 9.83 4.59
N LEU A 36 4.23 9.49 5.86
CA LEU A 36 3.23 9.87 6.87
C LEU A 36 3.46 11.32 7.33
N LEU A 37 2.37 12.08 7.45
CA LEU A 37 2.38 13.40 8.06
C LEU A 37 2.19 13.22 9.57
N VAL A 38 3.18 13.67 10.34
CA VAL A 38 3.19 13.55 11.80
C VAL A 38 3.29 14.94 12.42
N ASN A 39 2.42 15.23 13.38
CA ASN A 39 2.39 16.53 14.04
C ASN A 39 3.47 16.63 15.15
N LYS A 40 3.56 17.79 15.81
CA LYS A 40 4.54 18.03 16.89
C LYS A 40 4.38 17.12 18.11
N SER A 41 3.20 16.54 18.33
CA SER A 41 2.95 15.60 19.42
C SER A 41 3.24 14.14 19.03
N GLY A 42 3.76 13.89 17.83
CA GLY A 42 4.03 12.53 17.34
C GLY A 42 2.81 11.79 16.78
N ALA A 43 1.65 12.45 16.64
CA ALA A 43 0.45 11.81 16.09
C ALA A 43 0.44 11.89 14.55
N CYS A 44 0.06 10.79 13.90
CA CYS A 44 -0.19 10.76 12.46
C CYS A 44 -1.47 11.54 12.15
N VAL A 45 -1.37 12.49 11.21
CA VAL A 45 -2.44 13.43 10.83
C VAL A 45 -2.67 13.48 9.32
N GLY A 46 -2.07 12.57 8.56
CA GLY A 46 -2.22 12.51 7.12
C GLY A 46 -1.08 11.76 6.43
N LEU A 47 -1.02 11.87 5.10
CA LEU A 47 0.04 11.29 4.28
C LEU A 47 0.35 12.14 3.05
N CYS A 48 1.57 12.01 2.53
CA CYS A 48 1.94 12.44 1.20
C CYS A 48 1.83 11.27 0.22
N TYR A 49 1.37 11.55 -1.01
CA TYR A 49 1.46 10.63 -2.12
C TYR A 49 1.96 11.32 -3.39
N GLU A 50 2.63 10.57 -4.25
CA GLU A 50 3.08 11.02 -5.56
C GLU A 50 2.12 10.54 -6.65
N LYS A 51 1.72 11.42 -7.56
CA LYS A 51 0.93 11.07 -8.74
C LYS A 51 1.33 11.92 -9.93
N GLY A 52 1.80 11.27 -10.99
CA GLY A 52 2.24 11.97 -12.21
C GLY A 52 3.41 12.92 -11.98
N GLY A 53 4.37 12.52 -11.12
CA GLY A 53 5.55 13.32 -10.79
C GLY A 53 5.29 14.51 -9.85
N MET A 54 4.06 14.68 -9.38
CA MET A 54 3.70 15.72 -8.40
C MET A 54 3.41 15.09 -7.04
N GLU A 55 3.79 15.78 -5.98
CA GLU A 55 3.47 15.42 -4.60
C GLU A 55 2.15 16.07 -4.17
N PHE A 56 1.31 15.30 -3.48
CA PHE A 56 0.04 15.72 -2.91
C PHE A 56 -0.02 15.33 -1.44
N GLN A 57 -0.83 16.06 -0.66
CA GLN A 57 -1.07 15.78 0.76
C GLN A 57 -2.55 15.55 1.01
N GLU A 58 -2.84 14.54 1.83
CA GLU A 58 -4.18 14.28 2.37
C GLU A 58 -4.09 14.27 3.89
N HIS A 59 -5.06 14.91 4.55
CA HIS A 59 -5.09 15.07 6.00
C HIS A 59 -6.20 14.24 6.62
N GLY A 60 -5.89 13.60 7.75
CA GLY A 60 -6.82 12.76 8.50
C GLY A 60 -6.17 11.46 9.00
N PRO A 61 -6.97 10.56 9.59
CA PRO A 61 -6.50 9.24 9.99
C PRO A 61 -6.00 8.44 8.79
N VAL A 62 -4.90 7.71 8.97
CA VAL A 62 -4.29 6.89 7.92
C VAL A 62 -4.41 5.41 8.29
N ILE A 63 -4.90 4.60 7.35
CA ILE A 63 -4.93 3.14 7.45
C ILE A 63 -4.01 2.59 6.37
N LEU A 64 -2.92 1.95 6.78
CA LEU A 64 -2.00 1.28 5.86
C LEU A 64 -2.51 -0.13 5.55
N ALA A 65 -2.89 -0.35 4.30
CA ALA A 65 -3.38 -1.64 3.79
C ALA A 65 -2.59 -2.07 2.54
N THR A 66 -1.27 -1.86 2.56
CA THR A 66 -0.37 -1.96 1.39
C THR A 66 0.10 -3.38 1.04
N GLY A 67 -0.40 -4.40 1.74
CA GLY A 67 0.07 -5.78 1.58
C GLY A 67 1.43 -6.06 2.24
N GLY A 68 2.11 -7.12 1.81
CA GLY A 68 3.36 -7.60 2.42
C GLY A 68 4.65 -7.18 1.70
N PHE A 69 5.75 -7.86 2.04
CA PHE A 69 7.10 -7.60 1.52
C PHE A 69 7.75 -8.81 0.81
N GLY A 70 6.96 -9.86 0.52
CA GLY A 70 7.43 -11.13 -0.02
C GLY A 70 7.81 -11.12 -1.51
N ALA A 71 7.85 -9.96 -2.16
CA ALA A 71 8.32 -9.80 -3.53
C ALA A 71 9.60 -8.95 -3.65
N ASP A 72 10.11 -8.39 -2.55
CA ASP A 72 11.37 -7.62 -2.56
C ASP A 72 12.55 -8.54 -2.23
N PHE A 73 13.28 -8.95 -3.26
CA PHE A 73 14.49 -9.79 -3.17
C PHE A 73 15.78 -8.98 -3.29
N THR A 74 15.72 -7.66 -3.06
CA THR A 74 16.93 -6.85 -2.95
C THR A 74 17.62 -7.09 -1.61
N GLN A 75 18.93 -6.82 -1.51
CA GLN A 75 19.68 -7.02 -0.26
C GLN A 75 19.26 -6.06 0.86
N GLN A 76 18.55 -4.98 0.53
CA GLN A 76 18.01 -3.99 1.46
C GLN A 76 16.54 -4.28 1.82
N SER A 77 16.00 -5.43 1.40
CA SER A 77 14.61 -5.76 1.64
C SER A 77 14.36 -6.24 3.07
N LEU A 78 13.10 -6.11 3.50
CA LEU A 78 12.64 -6.71 4.76
C LEU A 78 12.75 -8.24 4.70
N LEU A 79 12.62 -8.85 3.53
CA LEU A 79 12.80 -10.30 3.37
C LEU A 79 14.26 -10.70 3.64
N ALA A 80 15.23 -9.96 3.08
CA ALA A 80 16.65 -10.20 3.33
C ALA A 80 17.03 -9.95 4.79
N GLN A 81 16.43 -8.94 5.42
CA GLN A 81 16.68 -8.60 6.82
C GLN A 81 16.16 -9.67 7.78
N TYR A 82 14.91 -10.11 7.60
CA TYR A 82 14.23 -10.97 8.58
C TYR A 82 14.24 -12.45 8.23
N ARG A 83 14.34 -12.82 6.95
CA ARG A 83 14.32 -14.20 6.44
C ARG A 83 15.28 -14.39 5.25
N PRO A 84 16.59 -14.13 5.43
CA PRO A 84 17.59 -14.28 4.37
C PRO A 84 17.63 -15.71 3.81
N ASP A 85 17.23 -16.71 4.61
CA ASP A 85 17.12 -18.11 4.19
C ASP A 85 16.10 -18.34 3.08
N LEU A 86 15.13 -17.45 2.89
CA LEU A 86 14.10 -17.55 1.85
C LEU A 86 14.48 -16.86 0.53
N MET A 87 15.58 -16.10 0.47
CA MET A 87 15.93 -15.24 -0.67
C MET A 87 16.18 -15.98 -1.98
N HIS A 88 16.44 -17.29 -1.93
CA HIS A 88 16.68 -18.13 -3.11
C HIS A 88 15.41 -18.79 -3.66
N LEU A 89 14.28 -18.65 -2.97
CA LEU A 89 13.02 -19.27 -3.35
C LEU A 89 12.21 -18.37 -4.28
N PRO A 90 11.41 -18.94 -5.20
CA PRO A 90 10.48 -18.17 -6.01
C PRO A 90 9.36 -17.56 -5.15
N THR A 91 8.79 -16.45 -5.61
CA THR A 91 7.62 -15.83 -4.97
C THR A 91 6.33 -16.08 -5.75
N THR A 92 5.23 -16.20 -5.02
CA THR A 92 3.87 -16.16 -5.58
C THR A 92 3.24 -14.77 -5.49
N ASN A 93 3.93 -13.80 -4.89
CA ASN A 93 3.44 -12.45 -4.69
C ASN A 93 3.63 -11.60 -5.95
N GLY A 94 2.79 -10.58 -6.13
CA GLY A 94 2.99 -9.59 -7.19
C GLY A 94 4.15 -8.66 -6.87
N GLU A 95 4.74 -8.05 -7.90
CA GLU A 95 5.91 -7.15 -7.79
C GLU A 95 5.68 -5.93 -6.88
N HIS A 96 4.44 -5.62 -6.54
CA HIS A 96 4.06 -4.53 -5.64
C HIS A 96 4.20 -4.88 -4.15
N CYS A 97 4.45 -6.14 -3.79
CA CYS A 97 4.58 -6.57 -2.40
C CYS A 97 6.02 -6.34 -1.87
N THR A 98 6.44 -5.09 -1.77
CA THR A 98 7.82 -4.68 -1.42
C THR A 98 7.99 -4.16 0.01
N GLY A 99 6.89 -4.12 0.78
CA GLY A 99 6.93 -3.68 2.19
C GLY A 99 6.99 -2.17 2.37
N ASP A 100 6.76 -1.37 1.34
CA ASP A 100 6.91 0.10 1.39
C ASP A 100 6.08 0.74 2.52
N GLY A 101 4.86 0.26 2.76
CA GLY A 101 4.03 0.75 3.88
C GLY A 101 4.58 0.39 5.26
N ILE A 102 5.24 -0.77 5.40
CA ILE A 102 5.92 -1.15 6.66
C ILE A 102 7.11 -0.23 6.88
N LYS A 103 7.97 -0.08 5.86
CA LYS A 103 9.15 0.80 5.88
C LYS A 103 8.78 2.27 6.16
N MET A 104 7.58 2.70 5.79
CA MET A 104 7.07 4.04 6.07
C MET A 104 6.62 4.24 7.54
N GLY A 105 6.25 3.15 8.21
CA GLY A 105 5.80 3.17 9.61
C GLY A 105 6.90 2.88 10.63
N GLU A 106 8.07 2.39 10.19
CA GLU A 106 9.29 2.27 10.99
C GLU A 106 9.92 3.64 11.28
#